data_AF-A0A8T5L983-F1
#
_entry.id   AF-A0A8T5L983-F1
#
_cell.length_a   1.000
_cell.length_b   1.000
_cell.length_c   1.000
_cell.angle_alpha   90.00
_cell.angle_beta   90.00
_cell.angle_gamma   90.00
#
_symmetry.space_group_name_H-M   'P 1'
#
loop_
_entity.id
_entity.type
_entity.pdbx_description
1 polymer ?
#
loop_
_entity_poly.entity_id
_entity_poly.type
_entity_poly.pdbx_seq_one_letter_code
_entity_poly.pdbx_strand_id
1 'polypeptide(L)' 'MLKELNQLKNLEKEPEPMVRFLEMAESNPNFKAYFYVDSFENRFSAIDEVNTRIYNALNKAKIKIPFPQVDVHINK' A
#
# COMPACT_ATOMS: atom_id res chain seq x y z
N MET A 1 2.63 -4.79 5.14
CA MET A 1 1.58 -4.65 4.10
C MET A 1 0.62 -5.83 4.13
N LEU A 2 1.00 -7.05 3.72
CA LEU A 2 0.08 -8.20 3.71
C LEU A 2 -0.57 -8.48 5.08
N LYS A 3 0.22 -8.39 6.16
CA LYS A 3 -0.27 -8.49 7.54
C LYS A 3 -1.42 -7.51 7.84
N GLU A 4 -1.36 -6.29 7.31
CA GLU A 4 -2.38 -5.26 7.54
C GLU A 4 -3.67 -5.56 6.78
N LEU A 5 -3.59 -6.17 5.59
CA LEU A 5 -4.77 -6.60 4.82
C LEU A 5 -5.58 -7.65 5.58
N ASN A 6 -4.90 -8.64 6.17
CA ASN A 6 -5.54 -9.72 6.94
C ASN A 6 -6.25 -9.26 8.21
N GLN A 7 -6.12 -7.98 8.59
CA GLN A 7 -6.80 -7.41 9.75
C GLN A 7 -8.08 -6.65 9.40
N LEU A 8 -8.41 -6.54 8.11
CA LEU A 8 -9.63 -5.88 7.66
C LEU A 8 -10.86 -6.71 8.07
N LYS A 9 -11.86 -6.06 8.67
CA LYS A 9 -13.06 -6.74 9.21
C LYS A 9 -13.91 -7.38 8.11
N ASN A 10 -14.11 -6.65 7.02
CA ASN A 10 -15.01 -7.02 5.93
C ASN A 10 -14.25 -7.71 4.79
N LEU A 11 -13.12 -8.34 5.12
CA LEU A 11 -12.24 -9.01 4.16
C LEU A 11 -12.88 -10.32 3.69
N GLU A 12 -13.02 -10.45 2.38
CA GLU A 12 -13.28 -11.75 1.77
C GLU A 12 -11.98 -12.55 1.71
N LYS A 13 -12.02 -13.79 2.23
CA LYS A 13 -10.84 -14.66 2.35
C LYS A 13 -10.56 -15.44 1.08
N GLU A 14 -11.59 -15.64 0.26
CA GLU A 14 -11.46 -16.31 -1.03
C GLU A 14 -11.93 -15.38 -2.16
N PRO A 15 -11.01 -14.85 -2.98
CA PRO A 15 -9.59 -15.18 -3.07
C PRO A 15 -8.72 -14.52 -1.98
N GLU A 16 -7.60 -15.16 -1.65
CA GLU A 16 -6.67 -14.64 -0.62
C GLU A 16 -6.12 -13.26 -0.97
N PRO A 17 -6.01 -12.34 0.01
CA PRO A 17 -5.37 -11.06 -0.20
C PRO A 17 -3.88 -11.25 -0.52
N MET A 18 -3.34 -10.40 -1.40
CA MET A 18 -1.95 -10.48 -1.80
C MET A 18 -1.34 -9.10 -1.98
N VAL A 19 -0.03 -9.02 -1.78
CA VAL A 19 0.75 -7.82 -2.10
C VAL A 19 1.80 -8.20 -3.12
N ARG A 20 1.80 -7.53 -4.27
CA ARG A 20 2.76 -7.74 -5.34
C ARG A 20 3.71 -6.57 -5.46
N PHE A 21 4.99 -6.86 -5.62
CA PHE A 21 5.93 -5.92 -6.21
C PHE A 21 5.64 -5.87 -7.72
N LEU A 22 5.45 -4.67 -8.26
CA LEU A 22 5.14 -4.47 -9.68
C LEU A 22 6.39 -4.14 -10.47
N GLU A 23 7.14 -3.13 -10.04
CA GLU A 23 8.28 -2.59 -10.77
C GLU A 23 9.15 -1.68 -9.88
N MET A 24 10.36 -1.38 -10.34
CA MET A 24 11.14 -0.23 -9.85
C MET A 24 10.85 0.96 -10.76
N ALA A 25 9.94 1.83 -10.34
CA ALA A 25 9.68 3.09 -11.05
C ALA A 25 10.85 4.07 -10.85
N GLU A 26 10.83 5.19 -11.58
CA GLU A 26 11.94 6.16 -11.66
C GLU A 26 12.55 6.59 -10.31
N SER A 27 11.76 6.62 -9.25
CA SER A 27 12.23 6.97 -7.90
C SER A 27 11.97 5.89 -6.85
N ASN A 28 11.04 4.95 -7.09
CA ASN A 28 10.43 4.16 -6.03
C ASN A 28 10.05 2.74 -6.49
N PRO A 29 10.14 1.73 -5.60
CA PRO A 29 9.53 0.43 -5.85
C PRO A 29 8.00 0.52 -5.74
N ASN A 30 7.29 0.18 -6.82
CA ASN A 30 5.83 0.14 -6.85
C ASN A 30 5.31 -1.19 -6.31
N PHE A 31 4.46 -1.12 -5.29
CA PHE A 31 3.74 -2.28 -4.74
C PHE A 31 2.24 -2.10 -4.94
N LYS A 32 1.51 -3.21 -5.14
CA LYS A 32 0.06 -3.22 -5.20
C LYS A 32 -0.53 -4.27 -4.27
N ALA A 33 -1.44 -3.81 -3.42
CA ALA A 33 -2.27 -4.64 -2.57
C ALA A 33 -3.55 -5.02 -3.32
N TYR A 34 -3.88 -6.30 -3.30
CA TYR A 34 -5.11 -6.88 -3.81
C TYR A 34 -5.84 -7.55 -2.66
N PHE A 35 -7.12 -7.23 -2.50
CA PHE A 35 -8.00 -7.82 -1.50
C PHE A 35 -9.45 -7.65 -1.96
N TYR A 36 -10.33 -8.49 -1.44
CA TYR A 36 -11.76 -8.47 -1.74
C TYR A 36 -12.53 -8.15 -0.46
N VAL A 37 -13.72 -7.59 -0.64
CA VAL A 37 -14.64 -7.30 0.47
C VAL A 37 -15.93 -8.07 0.28
N ASP A 38 -16.55 -8.43 1.39
CA ASP A 38 -17.81 -9.19 1.45
C ASP A 38 -19.00 -8.50 0.76
N SER A 39 -18.97 -7.17 0.65
CA SER A 39 -20.01 -6.35 0.03
C SER A 39 -19.42 -5.14 -0.67
N PHE A 40 -20.04 -4.74 -1.78
CA PHE A 40 -19.65 -3.55 -2.54
C PHE A 40 -19.75 -2.26 -1.70
N GLU A 41 -20.68 -2.20 -0.76
CA GLU A 41 -20.87 -1.05 0.14
C GLU A 41 -19.63 -0.79 1.01
N ASN A 42 -18.89 -1.86 1.35
CA ASN A 42 -17.71 -1.80 2.20
C ASN A 42 -16.45 -1.37 1.44
N ARG A 43 -16.49 -1.30 0.09
CA ARG A 43 -15.31 -1.10 -0.75
C ARG A 43 -14.53 0.17 -0.41
N PHE A 44 -15.21 1.30 -0.30
CA PHE A 44 -14.55 2.59 -0.08
C PHE A 44 -13.93 2.68 1.32
N SER A 45 -14.70 2.30 2.36
CA SER A 45 -14.23 2.29 3.73
C SER A 45 -13.06 1.31 3.92
N ALA A 46 -13.10 0.15 3.27
CA ALA A 46 -12.02 -0.81 3.32
C ALA A 46 -10.73 -0.30 2.67
N ILE A 47 -10.82 0.40 1.53
CA ILE A 47 -9.66 1.03 0.88
C ILE A 47 -9.03 2.08 1.80
N ASP A 48 -9.85 2.95 2.39
CA ASP A 48 -9.38 3.98 3.31
C ASP A 48 -8.69 3.38 4.55
N GLU A 49 -9.32 2.38 5.17
CA GLU A 49 -8.79 1.67 6.32
C GLU A 49 -7.45 0.99 5.99
N VAL A 50 -7.37 0.26 4.88
CA VAL A 50 -6.15 -0.42 4.43
C VAL A 50 -5.03 0.57 4.16
N ASN A 51 -5.30 1.66 3.44
CA ASN A 51 -4.30 2.69 3.15
C ASN A 51 -3.76 3.30 4.43
N THR A 52 -4.65 3.65 5.37
CA THR A 52 -4.28 4.22 6.67
C THR A 52 -3.43 3.26 7.48
N ARG A 53 -3.81 1.97 7.53
CA ARG A 53 -3.04 0.92 8.23
C ARG A 53 -1.66 0.72 7.61
N ILE A 54 -1.57 0.62 6.28
CA ILE A 54 -0.31 0.47 5.57
C ILE A 54 0.60 1.69 5.81
N TYR A 55 0.06 2.90 5.69
CA TYR A 55 0.80 4.14 5.96
C TYR A 55 1.38 4.14 7.38
N ASN A 56 0.55 3.85 8.39
CA ASN A 56 0.99 3.79 9.79
C ASN A 56 2.03 2.69 10.03
N ALA A 57 1.86 1.51 9.41
CA ALA A 57 2.81 0.41 9.53
C ALA A 57 4.17 0.74 8.90
N LEU A 58 4.19 1.38 7.72
CA LEU A 58 5.41 1.85 7.07
C LEU A 58 6.14 2.89 7.93
N ASN A 59 5.40 3.88 8.45
CA ASN A 59 5.96 4.89 9.34
C ASN A 59 6.54 4.29 10.62
N LYS A 60 5.83 3.35 11.26
CA LYS A 60 6.32 2.64 12.45
C LYS A 60 7.60 1.84 12.16
N ALA A 61 7.69 1.25 10.97
CA ALA A 61 8.87 0.55 10.50
C ALA A 61 9.99 1.49 10.01
N LYS A 62 9.80 2.81 10.07
CA LYS A 62 10.71 3.83 9.54
C LYS A 62 10.99 3.67 8.03
N ILE A 63 10.05 3.09 7.30
CA ILE A 63 10.08 3.01 5.85
C ILE A 63 9.51 4.32 5.31
N LYS A 64 10.39 5.17 4.76
CA LYS A 64 10.00 6.46 4.19
C LYS A 64 9.21 6.24 2.91
N ILE A 65 8.08 6.95 2.78
CA ILE A 65 7.36 7.07 1.51
C ILE A 65 7.98 8.27 0.76
N PRO A 66 8.72 8.04 -0.32
CA PRO A 66 9.38 9.09 -1.08
C PRO A 66 8.38 9.98 -1.83
N PHE A 67 8.62 11.30 -1.76
CA PHE A 67 8.06 12.29 -2.68
C PHE A 67 8.77 12.21 -4.05
N PRO A 68 8.25 12.85 -5.11
CA PRO A 68 8.98 13.00 -6.37
C PRO A 68 10.42 13.48 -6.10
N GLN A 69 11.39 12.75 -6.63
CA GLN A 69 12.82 13.06 -6.49
C GLN A 69 13.29 13.84 -7.72
N VAL A 70 14.17 14.81 -7.52
CA VAL A 70 14.81 15.58 -8.59
C VAL A 70 16.30 15.66 -8.30
N ASP A 71 17.11 15.12 -9.20
CA ASP A 71 18.57 15.22 -9.11
C ASP A 71 19.05 16.54 -9.70
N VAL A 72 19.67 17.39 -8.88
CA VAL A 72 20.17 18.70 -9.30
C VAL A 72 21.69 18.64 -9.46
N HIS A 73 22.16 18.82 -10.70
CA HIS A 73 23.58 18.93 -11.03
C HIS A 73 23.99 20.41 -11.09
N ILE A 74 24.83 20.85 -10.14
CA ILE A 74 25.33 22.22 -10.09
C ILE A 74 26.73 22.25 -10.69
N ASN A 75 26.86 22.88 -11.85
CA ASN A 75 28.17 23.21 -12.44
C ASN A 75 28.58 24.60 -11.95
N LYS A 76 29.82 24.72 -11.45
CA LYS A 76 30.40 25.98 -11.00
C LYS A 76 31.14 26.69 -12.13
#